data_AF-A0A8S3ZSX2-F1
#
_entry.id   AF-A0A8S3ZSX2-F1
#
_cell.length_a   1.000
_cell.length_b   1.000
_cell.length_c   1.000
_cell.angle_alpha   90.00
_cell.angle_beta   90.00
_cell.angle_gamma   90.00
#
_symmetry.space_group_name_H-M   'P 1'
#
loop_
_entity.id
_entity.type
_entity.pdbx_description
1 polymer ?
#
loop_
_entity_poly.entity_id
_entity_poly.type
_entity_poly.pdbx_seq_one_letter_code
_entity_poly.pdbx_strand_id
1 'polypeptide(L)'
;MNRLRPPREPSPILSDSFTGRKRITLAPGHSLMDWIRLGRTRGDLSGVGSNKINVTAGELAVHNTQKDLWMALRGKVYNMTPYMEYHPGGIDELMRAAGKDGTLLFDE
;
A
#
# COMPACT_ATOMS: atom_id res chain seq x y z
N MET A 1 -29.93 -20.82 52.35
CA MET A 1 -28.84 -19.82 52.33
C MET A 1 -28.61 -19.37 50.88
N ASN A 2 -29.16 -18.23 50.45
CA ASN A 2 -28.91 -17.71 49.10
C ASN A 2 -27.91 -16.55 49.18
N ARG A 3 -26.65 -16.80 48.79
CA ARG A 3 -25.65 -15.74 48.65
C ARG A 3 -25.93 -14.98 47.35
N LEU A 4 -26.35 -13.72 47.47
CA LEU A 4 -26.46 -12.80 46.35
C LEU A 4 -25.05 -12.53 45.78
N ARG A 5 -24.89 -12.67 44.46
CA ARG A 5 -23.65 -12.27 43.76
C ARG A 5 -23.53 -10.75 43.76
N PRO A 6 -22.35 -10.16 44.04
CA PRO A 6 -22.18 -8.72 43.95
C PRO A 6 -22.30 -8.24 42.49
N PRO A 7 -22.71 -6.98 42.27
CA PRO A 7 -22.79 -6.39 40.93
C PRO A 7 -21.41 -6.34 40.29
N ARG A 8 -21.36 -6.64 38.99
CA ARG A 8 -20.13 -6.67 38.19
C ARG A 8 -19.71 -5.22 37.89
N GLU A 9 -18.56 -4.78 38.40
CA GLU A 9 -18.01 -3.47 38.06
C GLU A 9 -17.73 -3.37 36.54
N PRO A 10 -17.96 -2.19 35.91
CA PRO A 10 -17.60 -2.00 34.52
C PRO A 10 -16.07 -1.99 34.39
N SER A 11 -15.56 -2.87 33.53
CA SER A 11 -14.15 -2.89 33.13
C SER A 11 -13.70 -1.51 32.61
N PRO A 12 -12.48 -1.05 32.90
CA PRO A 12 -11.96 0.18 32.32
C PRO A 12 -11.96 0.06 30.80
N ILE A 13 -12.62 1.01 30.15
CA ILE A 13 -12.58 1.17 28.70
C ILE A 13 -11.13 1.51 28.37
N LEU A 14 -10.36 0.53 27.92
CA LEU A 14 -9.07 0.79 27.30
C LEU A 14 -9.37 1.75 26.14
N SER A 15 -8.83 2.96 26.23
CA SER A 15 -8.87 3.94 25.16
C SER A 15 -8.10 3.34 24.00
N ASP A 16 -8.82 2.62 23.15
CA ASP A 16 -8.31 2.12 21.90
C ASP A 16 -7.90 3.35 21.12
N SER A 17 -6.58 3.54 21.04
CA SER A 17 -5.99 4.61 20.25
C SER A 17 -6.18 4.17 18.81
N PHE A 18 -7.40 4.36 18.30
CA PHE A 18 -7.65 4.37 16.88
C PHE A 18 -6.81 5.51 16.33
N THR A 19 -5.60 5.20 15.89
CA THR A 19 -4.86 6.02 14.94
C THR A 19 -5.80 6.17 13.75
N GLY A 20 -6.55 7.27 13.75
CA GLY A 20 -7.56 7.54 12.75
C GLY A 20 -6.93 7.39 11.37
N ARG A 21 -7.53 6.55 10.51
CA ARG A 21 -7.04 6.33 9.14
C ARG A 21 -6.65 7.68 8.53
N LYS A 22 -5.36 7.89 8.26
CA LYS A 22 -4.83 9.11 7.63
C LYS A 22 -5.47 9.20 6.24
N ARG A 23 -6.55 9.96 6.13
CA ARG A 23 -7.22 10.19 4.85
C ARG A 23 -6.39 11.17 4.05
N ILE A 24 -5.87 10.71 2.92
CA ILE A 24 -5.15 11.55 1.99
C ILE A 24 -6.13 11.99 0.91
N THR A 25 -6.21 13.29 0.70
CA THR A 25 -7.01 13.87 -0.39
C THR A 25 -6.23 13.69 -1.69
N LEU A 26 -6.78 12.91 -2.62
CA LEU A 26 -6.20 12.74 -3.96
C LEU A 26 -6.45 14.00 -4.78
N ALA A 27 -5.51 14.35 -5.66
CA ALA A 27 -5.71 15.42 -6.62
C ALA A 27 -6.87 15.05 -7.60
N PRO A 28 -7.57 16.04 -8.17
CA PRO A 28 -8.55 15.77 -9.22
C PRO A 28 -7.93 14.90 -10.33
N GLY A 29 -8.64 13.86 -10.78
CA GLY A 29 -8.17 12.94 -11.81
C GLY A 29 -7.17 11.86 -11.35
N HIS A 30 -6.94 11.72 -10.04
CA HIS A 30 -6.05 10.70 -9.47
C HIS A 30 -6.79 9.64 -8.64
N SER A 31 -8.07 9.41 -8.92
CA SER A 31 -8.79 8.32 -8.29
C SER A 31 -8.35 6.95 -8.81
N LEU A 32 -8.67 5.88 -8.09
CA LEU A 32 -8.47 4.51 -8.58
C LEU A 32 -9.16 4.25 -9.93
N MET A 33 -10.32 4.88 -10.17
CA MET A 33 -11.02 4.77 -11.45
C MET A 33 -10.26 5.46 -12.58
N ASP A 34 -9.61 6.59 -12.29
CA ASP A 34 -8.75 7.28 -13.24
C ASP A 34 -7.52 6.42 -13.58
N TRP A 35 -6.94 5.73 -12.58
CA TRP A 35 -5.87 4.75 -12.81
C TRP A 35 -6.31 3.60 -13.71
N ILE A 36 -7.48 3.00 -13.45
CA ILE A 36 -8.03 1.92 -14.29
C ILE A 36 -8.24 2.41 -15.72
N ARG A 37 -8.75 3.63 -15.89
CA ARG A 37 -8.91 4.24 -17.22
C ARG A 37 -7.56 4.49 -17.89
N LEU A 38 -6.56 4.93 -17.14
CA LEU A 38 -5.21 5.15 -17.63
C LEU A 38 -4.58 3.84 -18.14
N GLY A 39 -4.66 2.76 -17.36
CA GLY A 39 -4.12 1.45 -17.75
C GLY A 39 -4.81 0.80 -18.96
N ARG A 40 -6.02 1.23 -19.31
CA ARG A 40 -6.70 0.79 -20.56
C ARG A 40 -6.30 1.60 -21.78
N THR A 41 -5.84 2.83 -21.59
CA THR A 41 -5.58 3.79 -22.68
C THR A 41 -4.10 3.92 -22.97
N ARG A 42 -3.24 3.84 -21.95
CA ARG A 42 -1.80 3.74 -22.07
C ARG A 42 -1.43 2.26 -22.18
N GLY A 43 -0.51 1.96 -23.09
CA GLY A 43 -0.01 0.62 -23.33
C GLY A 43 0.80 0.09 -22.15
N ASP A 44 2.05 -0.30 -22.39
CA ASP A 44 2.89 -0.83 -21.32
C ASP A 44 3.30 0.27 -20.32
N LEU A 45 2.84 0.12 -19.07
CA LEU A 45 3.20 0.98 -17.93
C LEU A 45 4.32 0.36 -17.07
N SER A 46 4.74 -0.87 -17.37
CA SER A 46 5.81 -1.52 -16.61
C SER A 46 7.19 -0.90 -16.88
N GLY A 47 7.37 -0.26 -18.04
CA GLY A 47 8.62 0.36 -18.44
C GLY A 47 9.69 -0.62 -18.90
N VAL A 48 9.37 -1.92 -18.97
CA VAL A 48 10.28 -3.01 -19.39
C VAL A 48 9.86 -3.66 -20.70
N GLY A 49 8.82 -3.12 -21.35
CA GLY A 49 8.22 -3.69 -22.56
C GLY A 49 7.26 -4.84 -22.24
N SER A 50 6.82 -5.54 -23.28
CA SER A 50 5.90 -6.68 -23.16
C SER A 50 6.52 -7.96 -22.58
N ASN A 51 7.81 -7.93 -22.21
CA ASN A 51 8.55 -9.09 -21.73
C ASN A 51 8.55 -9.15 -20.20
N LYS A 52 8.29 -10.34 -19.65
CA LYS A 52 8.52 -10.60 -18.23
C LYS A 52 10.02 -10.75 -17.99
N ILE A 53 10.55 -9.94 -17.09
CA ILE A 53 11.95 -10.01 -16.69
C ILE A 53 12.09 -10.65 -15.30
N ASN A 54 13.19 -11.36 -15.09
CA ASN A 54 13.56 -11.84 -13.77
C ASN A 54 14.32 -10.72 -13.05
N VAL A 55 13.81 -10.30 -11.90
CA VAL A 55 14.40 -9.24 -11.08
C VAL A 55 15.00 -9.87 -9.84
N THR A 56 16.29 -9.64 -9.61
CA THR A 56 16.96 -10.07 -8.38
C THR A 56 16.69 -9.08 -7.25
N ALA A 57 16.90 -9.49 -6.00
CA ALA A 57 16.79 -8.56 -4.87
C ALA A 57 17.76 -7.37 -4.97
N GLY A 58 18.96 -7.59 -5.52
CA GLY A 58 19.95 -6.54 -5.75
C GLY A 58 19.48 -5.51 -6.78
N GLU A 59 18.88 -5.97 -7.88
CA GLU A 59 18.29 -5.08 -8.89
C GLU A 59 17.09 -4.33 -8.33
N LEU A 60 16.20 -5.03 -7.62
CA LEU A 60 15.04 -4.38 -7.00
C LEU A 60 15.45 -3.22 -6.08
N ALA A 61 16.53 -3.39 -5.32
CA ALA A 61 17.01 -2.40 -4.36
C ALA A 61 17.44 -1.05 -4.97
N VAL A 62 17.76 -0.99 -6.27
CA VAL A 62 18.13 0.26 -6.94
C VAL A 62 16.92 1.13 -7.27
N HIS A 63 15.74 0.53 -7.45
CA HIS A 63 14.49 1.20 -7.81
C HIS A 63 13.73 1.68 -6.57
N ASN A 64 14.32 2.63 -5.84
CA ASN A 64 13.87 3.03 -4.50
C ASN A 64 13.49 4.52 -4.38
N THR A 65 13.25 5.21 -5.49
CA THR A 65 12.96 6.66 -5.50
C THR A 65 11.55 6.95 -6.00
N GLN A 66 11.00 8.14 -5.72
CA GLN A 66 9.67 8.52 -6.23
C GLN A 66 9.58 8.57 -7.77
N LYS A 67 10.71 8.75 -8.46
CA LYS A 67 10.77 8.78 -9.93
C LYS A 67 11.10 7.41 -10.52
N ASP A 68 11.41 6.44 -9.68
CA ASP A 68 11.79 5.08 -10.04
C ASP A 68 11.55 4.16 -8.84
N LEU A 69 10.27 3.77 -8.66
CA LEU A 69 9.81 2.96 -7.54
C LEU A 69 9.37 1.59 -8.05
N TRP A 70 10.11 0.56 -7.68
CA TRP A 70 9.67 -0.82 -7.87
C TRP A 70 9.43 -1.47 -6.51
N MET A 71 8.55 -2.46 -6.48
CA MET A 71 8.20 -3.17 -5.27
C MET A 71 7.89 -4.63 -5.60
N ALA A 72 8.36 -5.54 -4.74
CA ALA A 72 7.91 -6.93 -4.78
C ALA A 72 6.65 -7.10 -3.93
N LEU A 73 5.64 -7.76 -4.50
CA LEU A 73 4.41 -8.17 -3.82
C LEU A 73 4.11 -9.61 -4.22
N ARG A 74 4.02 -10.51 -3.23
CA ARG A 74 3.68 -11.94 -3.40
C ARG A 74 4.57 -12.61 -4.48
N GLY A 75 5.87 -12.33 -4.44
CA GLY A 75 6.86 -12.89 -5.37
C GLY A 75 6.86 -12.31 -6.79
N LYS A 76 6.12 -11.23 -7.04
CA LYS A 76 6.12 -10.50 -8.33
C LYS A 76 6.62 -9.08 -8.12
N VAL A 77 7.43 -8.59 -9.06
CA VAL A 77 7.93 -7.21 -9.03
C VAL A 77 7.06 -6.33 -9.91
N TYR A 78 6.68 -5.17 -9.38
CA TYR A 78 5.85 -4.17 -10.04
C TYR A 78 6.59 -2.84 -10.10
N ASN A 79 6.61 -2.21 -11.27
CA ASN A 79 6.94 -0.80 -11.39
C ASN A 79 5.74 0.02 -10.93
N MET A 80 5.88 0.68 -9.79
CA MET A 80 4.84 1.45 -9.12
C MET A 80 4.92 2.94 -9.42
N THR A 81 6.02 3.40 -10.04
CA THR A 81 6.24 4.80 -10.44
C THR A 81 5.01 5.47 -11.07
N PRO A 82 4.33 4.88 -12.09
CA PRO A 82 3.16 5.52 -12.71
C PRO A 82 1.92 5.56 -11.80
N TYR A 83 1.88 4.75 -10.75
CA TYR A 83 0.72 4.60 -9.86
C TYR A 83 0.81 5.48 -8.61
N MET A 84 1.97 6.04 -8.30
CA MET A 84 2.23 6.68 -7.00
C MET A 84 1.21 7.75 -6.61
N GLU A 85 0.83 8.61 -7.56
CA GLU A 85 -0.13 9.70 -7.34
C GLU A 85 -1.59 9.21 -7.25
N TYR A 86 -1.88 7.99 -7.69
CA TYR A 86 -3.20 7.36 -7.67
C TYR A 86 -3.42 6.47 -6.43
N HIS A 87 -2.37 6.24 -5.64
CA HIS A 87 -2.46 5.36 -4.48
C HIS A 87 -3.27 6.02 -3.36
N PRO A 88 -4.41 5.43 -2.92
CA PRO A 88 -5.28 6.03 -1.91
C PRO A 88 -4.62 6.15 -0.52
N GLY A 89 -3.63 5.30 -0.23
CA GLY A 89 -2.80 5.41 0.97
C GLY A 89 -1.69 6.47 0.86
N GLY A 90 -1.58 7.13 -0.30
CA GLY A 90 -0.59 8.16 -0.59
C GLY A 90 0.80 7.63 -0.91
N ILE A 91 1.66 8.55 -1.35
CA ILE A 91 3.04 8.28 -1.78
C ILE A 91 3.89 7.75 -0.62
N ASP A 92 3.75 8.35 0.58
CA ASP A 92 4.53 7.99 1.76
C ASP A 92 4.43 6.50 2.09
N GLU A 93 3.23 5.91 1.95
CA GLU A 93 3.01 4.49 2.24
C GLU A 93 3.73 3.58 1.23
N LEU A 94 3.73 3.94 -0.07
CA LEU A 94 4.48 3.19 -1.08
C LEU A 94 5.99 3.29 -0.85
N MET A 95 6.48 4.47 -0.44
CA MET A 95 7.90 4.70 -0.18
C MET A 95 8.47 3.81 0.93
N ARG A 96 7.65 3.34 1.87
CA ARG A 96 8.07 2.42 2.95
C ARG A 96 8.61 1.09 2.42
N ALA A 97 8.15 0.65 1.25
CA ALA A 97 8.58 -0.59 0.60
C ALA A 97 9.23 -0.37 -0.78
N ALA A 98 9.67 0.86 -1.09
CA ALA A 98 10.38 1.17 -2.32
C ALA A 98 11.70 0.37 -2.41
N GLY A 99 11.88 -0.32 -3.54
CA GLY A 99 13.02 -1.21 -3.80
C GLY A 99 13.07 -2.44 -2.92
N LYS A 100 11.95 -2.87 -2.33
CA LYS A 100 11.89 -3.99 -1.36
C LYS A 100 10.65 -4.86 -1.58
N ASP A 101 10.59 -5.96 -0.83
CA ASP A 101 9.38 -6.76 -0.69
C ASP A 101 8.41 -6.07 0.28
N GLY A 102 7.28 -5.61 -0.25
CA GLY A 102 6.21 -4.94 0.47
C GLY A 102 5.05 -5.87 0.84
N THR A 103 5.16 -7.17 0.60
CA THR A 103 4.05 -8.13 0.78
C THR A 103 3.43 -8.00 2.17
N LEU A 104 4.24 -8.01 3.23
CA LEU A 104 3.73 -7.88 4.61
C LEU A 104 3.08 -6.52 4.90
N LEU A 105 3.48 -5.45 4.20
CA LEU A 105 2.94 -4.12 4.40
C LEU A 105 1.55 -3.96 3.76
N PHE A 106 1.26 -4.70 2.68
CA PHE A 106 0.07 -4.50 1.86
C PHE A 106 -0.88 -5.71 1.79
N ASP A 107 -0.54 -6.84 2.44
CA ASP A 107 -1.37 -8.05 2.49
C ASP A 107 -2.23 -8.18 3.76
N GLU A 108 -2.35 -7.12 4.57
CA GLU A 108 -3.24 -7.06 5.74
C GLU A 108 -4.73 -6.94 5.41
#